data_AF-A0A662WLW0-F1
#
_entry.id   AF-A0A662WLW0-F1
#
_cell.length_a   1.000
_cell.length_b   1.000
_cell.length_c   1.000
_cell.angle_alpha   90.00
_cell.angle_beta   90.00
_cell.angle_gamma   90.00
#
_symmetry.space_group_name_H-M   'P 1'
#
loop_
_entity.id
_entity.type
_entity.pdbx_description
1 polymer ?
#
loop_
_entity_poly.entity_id
_entity_poly.type
_entity_poly.pdbx_seq_one_letter_code
_entity_poly.pdbx_strand_id
1 'polypeptide(L)' 'MSTSLPLPKGFFDTNVRVSEDMRRQYIEFAESSIRKVFALSDCHKNSWIPMREKKGVAIYRNFGQMRGAK' A
#
# COMPACT_ATOMS: atom_id res chain seq x y z
N MET A 1 -27.59 4.90 30.74
CA MET A 1 -26.45 3.98 30.58
C MET A 1 -26.35 3.63 29.10
N SER A 2 -25.20 3.87 28.46
CA SER A 2 -25.02 3.63 27.02
C SER A 2 -24.78 2.14 26.76
N THR A 3 -25.70 1.51 26.03
CA THR A 3 -25.61 0.12 25.59
C THR A 3 -25.04 0.06 24.17
N SER A 4 -23.76 0.38 24.00
CA SER A 4 -23.07 0.09 22.74
C SER A 4 -22.40 -1.28 22.87
N LEU A 5 -22.98 -2.28 22.21
CA LEU A 5 -22.34 -3.58 22.01
C LEU A 5 -20.97 -3.36 21.34
N PRO A 6 -19.93 -4.16 21.68
CA PRO A 6 -18.62 -4.01 21.06
C PRO A 6 -18.71 -4.22 19.55
N LEU A 7 -18.03 -3.36 18.79
CA LEU A 7 -18.03 -3.43 17.33
C LEU A 7 -17.49 -4.80 16.85
N PRO A 8 -18.07 -5.39 15.79
CA PRO A 8 -17.61 -6.66 15.24
C PRO A 8 -16.12 -6.62 14.85
N LYS A 9 -15.43 -7.77 14.93
CA LYS A 9 -14.04 -7.89 14.46
C LYS A 9 -13.96 -7.50 12.97
N GLY A 10 -13.13 -6.51 12.66
CA GLY A 10 -12.97 -5.97 11.30
C GLY A 10 -13.79 -4.71 11.00
N PHE A 11 -14.61 -4.25 11.95
CA PHE A 11 -15.27 -2.95 11.83
C PHE A 11 -14.26 -1.84 12.18
N PHE A 12 -13.98 -0.97 11.21
CA PHE A 12 -13.25 0.27 11.46
C PHE A 12 -14.24 1.28 12.02
N ASP A 13 -14.03 1.69 13.27
CA ASP A 13 -14.81 2.77 13.84
C ASP A 13 -14.44 4.08 13.14
N THR A 14 -15.31 4.51 12.23
CA THR A 14 -15.18 5.77 11.48
C THR A 14 -15.37 7.00 12.36
N ASN A 15 -15.84 6.82 13.61
CA ASN A 15 -15.97 7.90 14.60
C ASN A 15 -14.71 8.09 15.44
N VAL A 16 -13.69 7.22 15.26
CA VAL A 16 -12.39 7.43 15.90
C VAL A 16 -11.79 8.69 15.32
N ARG A 17 -11.75 9.74 16.15
CA ARG A 17 -11.04 10.97 15.84
C ARG A 17 -9.55 10.64 15.73
N VAL A 18 -9.08 10.55 14.50
CA VAL A 18 -7.66 10.42 14.19
C VAL A 18 -6.98 11.73 14.61
N SER A 19 -5.95 11.63 15.46
CA SER A 19 -5.16 12.80 15.85
C SER A 19 -4.54 13.46 14.62
N GLU A 20 -4.29 14.77 14.69
CA GLU A 20 -3.61 15.50 13.60
C GLU A 20 -2.28 14.83 13.21
N ASP A 21 -1.51 14.37 14.19
CA ASP A 21 -0.23 13.70 13.97
C ASP A 21 -0.40 12.35 13.25
N MET A 22 -1.37 11.53 13.67
CA MET A 22 -1.64 10.25 13.02
C MET A 22 -2.13 10.47 11.58
N ARG A 23 -2.94 11.51 11.34
CA ARG A 23 -3.36 11.87 9.99
C ARG A 23 -2.20 12.31 9.11
N ARG A 24 -1.30 13.13 9.65
CA ARG A 24 -0.08 13.56 8.94
C ARG A 24 0.77 12.35 8.54
N GLN A 25 0.97 11.40 9.45
CA GLN A 25 1.69 10.15 9.14
C GLN A 25 1.02 9.34 8.02
N TYR A 26 -0.31 9.22 8.03
CA TYR A 26 -1.02 8.55 6.93
C TYR A 26 -0.86 9.27 5.59
N ILE A 27 -0.89 10.60 5.59
CA ILE A 27 -0.69 11.40 4.37
C ILE A 27 0.74 11.19 3.84
N GLU A 28 1.76 11.34 4.70
CA GLU A 28 3.16 11.13 4.32
C GLU A 28 3.42 9.72 3.78
N PHE A 29 2.82 8.71 4.43
CA PHE A 29 2.90 7.33 3.97
C PHE A 29 2.22 7.13 2.60
N ALA A 30 1.03 7.71 2.41
CA ALA A 30 0.30 7.62 1.16
C ALA A 30 1.07 8.28 0.02
N GLU A 31 1.58 9.50 0.22
CA GLU A 31 2.39 10.20 -0.78
C GLU A 31 3.68 9.45 -1.13
N SER A 32 4.39 8.92 -0.13
CA SER A 32 5.60 8.12 -0.32
C SER A 32 5.30 6.85 -1.13
N SER A 33 4.19 6.18 -0.82
CA SER A 33 3.75 4.98 -1.52
C SER A 33 3.39 5.27 -2.98
N ILE A 34 2.68 6.38 -3.24
CA ILE A 34 2.34 6.83 -4.59
C ILE A 34 3.63 7.09 -5.40
N ARG A 35 4.59 7.83 -4.83
CA ARG A 35 5.89 8.08 -5.49
C ARG A 35 6.63 6.78 -5.84
N LYS A 36 6.60 5.78 -4.96
CA LYS A 36 7.20 4.45 -5.22
C LYS A 36 6.52 3.72 -6.39
N VAL A 37 5.19 3.78 -6.48
CA VAL A 37 4.44 3.14 -7.57
C VAL A 37 4.75 3.78 -8.92
N PHE A 38 4.83 5.12 -8.98
CA PHE A 38 5.23 5.81 -10.20
C PHE A 38 6.67 5.47 -10.61
N ALA A 39 7.61 5.45 -9.66
CA ALA A 39 8.99 5.04 -9.94
C ALA A 39 9.10 3.59 -10.45
N LEU A 40 8.26 2.67 -9.97
CA LEU A 40 8.16 1.32 -10.51
C LEU A 40 7.53 1.31 -11.91
N SER A 41 6.59 2.18 -12.18
CA SER A 41 5.96 2.28 -13.51
C SER A 41 6.93 2.83 -14.57
N ASP A 42 7.82 3.75 -14.15
CA ASP A 42 8.86 4.35 -14.99
C ASP A 42 10.09 3.44 -15.18
N CYS A 43 10.22 2.34 -14.42
CA CYS A 43 11.37 1.48 -14.56
C CYS A 43 11.39 0.81 -15.94
N HIS A 44 12.59 0.70 -16.53
CA HIS A 44 12.78 0.24 -17.90
C HIS A 44 12.09 -1.12 -18.13
N LYS A 45 11.41 -1.29 -19.26
CA LYS A 45 10.67 -2.53 -19.64
C LYS A 45 11.50 -3.82 -19.48
N ASN A 46 12.83 -3.72 -19.58
CA ASN A 46 13.75 -4.85 -19.47
C ASN A 46 14.05 -5.27 -18.01
N SER A 47 13.61 -4.52 -17.00
CA SER A 47 13.82 -4.84 -15.58
C SER A 47 12.72 -5.73 -14.99
N TRP A 48 11.63 -5.93 -15.73
CA TRP A 48 10.51 -6.78 -15.33
C TRP A 48 10.73 -8.21 -15.83
N ILE A 49 10.79 -9.16 -14.90
CA ILE A 49 10.94 -10.58 -15.22
C ILE A 49 9.54 -11.20 -15.29
N PRO A 50 9.12 -11.78 -16.43
CA PRO A 50 7.84 -12.47 -16.53
C PRO A 50 7.86 -13.71 -15.64
N MET A 51 6.81 -13.88 -14.84
CA MET A 51 6.69 -15.01 -13.91
C MET A 51 5.68 -16.05 -14.41
N ARG A 52 4.48 -15.59 -14.81
CA ARG A 52 3.41 -16.45 -15.33
C ARG A 52 2.33 -15.61 -16.01
N GLU A 53 1.52 -16.25 -16.82
CA GLU A 53 0.26 -15.71 -17.32
C GLU A 53 -0.92 -16.50 -16.76
N LYS A 54 -1.97 -15.82 -16.32
CA LYS A 54 -3.20 -16.48 -15.83
C LYS A 54 -4.42 -15.72 -16.32
N LYS A 55 -5.27 -16.38 -17.12
CA LYS A 55 -6.51 -15.80 -17.67
C LYS A 55 -6.28 -14.49 -18.45
N GLY A 56 -5.25 -14.42 -19.29
CA GLY A 56 -4.92 -13.21 -20.08
C GLY A 56 -4.26 -12.09 -19.27
N VAL A 57 -3.93 -12.33 -18.00
CA VAL A 57 -3.18 -11.38 -17.16
C VAL A 57 -1.75 -11.85 -17.03
N ALA A 58 -0.81 -11.06 -17.55
CA ALA A 58 0.61 -11.30 -17.43
C ALA A 58 1.13 -10.76 -16.07
N ILE A 59 1.84 -11.62 -15.33
CA ILE A 59 2.38 -11.31 -14.01
C ILE A 59 3.90 -11.19 -14.15
N TYR A 60 4.42 -10.02 -13.78
CA TYR A 60 5.84 -9.70 -13.80
C TYR A 60 6.35 -9.44 -12.38
N ARG A 61 7.66 -9.61 -12.18
CA ARG A 61 8.36 -9.30 -10.93
C ARG A 61 9.55 -8.39 -11.23
N ASN A 62 9.73 -7.36 -10.41
CA ASN A 62 10.91 -6.49 -10.46
C ASN A 62 11.74 -6.69 -9.18
N PHE A 63 13.01 -7.05 -9.32
CA PHE A 63 13.94 -7.27 -8.21
C PHE A 63 14.78 -6.03 -7.86
N GLY A 64 14.63 -4.93 -8.61
CA GLY A 64 15.41 -3.70 -8.46
C GLY A 64 15.20 -2.98 -7.13
N GLN A 65 14.12 -3.29 -6.39
CA GLN A 65 13.80 -2.63 -5.13
C GLN A 65 14.39 -3.30 -3.87
N MET A 66 15.05 -4.46 -3.98
CA MET A 66 15.70 -5.12 -2.83
C MET A 66 17.08 -4.53 -2.48
N ARG A 67 17.53 -3.47 -3.16
CA ARG A 67 18.72 -2.70 -2.79
C ARG A 67 18.32 -1.47 -1.98
N GLY A 68 17.85 -1.69 -0.75
CA GLY A 68 17.36 -0.61 0.10
C GLY A 68 17.25 -0.98 1.56
N ALA A 69 18.34 -1.48 2.16
CA ALA A 69 18.72 -1.31 3.57
C ALA A 69 20.07 -2.01 3.81
N LYS A 70 21.15 -1.22 3.91
CA LYS A 70 22.27 -1.52 4.82
C LYS A 70 22.20 -0.49 5.93
#